data_AF-A0A8S4DCA8-F1
#
_entry.id   AF-A0A8S4DCA8-F1
#
_cell.length_a   1.000
_cell.length_b   1.000
_cell.length_c   1.000
_cell.angle_alpha   90.00
_cell.angle_beta   90.00
_cell.angle_gamma   90.00
#
_symmetry.space_group_name_H-M   'P 1'
#
loop_
_entity.id
_entity.type
_entity.pdbx_description
1 polymer ?
#
loop_
_entity_poly.entity_id
_entity_poly.type
_entity_poly.pdbx_seq_one_letter_code
_entity_poly.pdbx_strand_id
1 'polypeptide(L)'
;MVRGGRARALLRAGALLAAGALLAAGALLAAGAALLALGWRLGGAAAWRARGQAVPGRQLPLVFIGGVPRSGTTLMRAMLDAHPDVRCGQETRVVPRVLQMQQHWARSARERTRLEQAGVDKEVLDNAVAAFCLEVIVRHGEAAPRLCNKDPLVLEMGSYVLELFPNAKFIFMVRDGRATVHSIISRKVSVHAP
;
A
#
# COMPACT_ATOMS: atom_id res chain seq x y z
N MET A 1 -16.74 -66.42 -34.91
CA MET A 1 -17.24 -65.21 -34.20
C MET A 1 -16.59 -65.11 -32.81
N VAL A 2 -15.26 -64.95 -32.69
CA VAL A 2 -14.57 -64.80 -31.38
C VAL A 2 -13.29 -63.97 -31.55
N ARG A 3 -13.38 -62.63 -31.68
CA ARG A 3 -12.20 -61.74 -31.68
C ARG A 3 -12.36 -60.41 -30.90
N GLY A 4 -13.49 -60.18 -30.23
CA GLY A 4 -13.80 -58.88 -29.58
C GLY A 4 -13.44 -58.71 -28.10
N GLY A 5 -13.00 -59.76 -27.39
CA GLY A 5 -12.85 -59.74 -25.93
C GLY A 5 -11.56 -59.09 -25.40
N ARG A 6 -10.41 -59.32 -26.06
CA ARG A 6 -9.10 -58.87 -25.57
C ARG A 6 -8.88 -57.36 -25.68
N ALA A 7 -9.39 -56.73 -26.74
CA ALA A 7 -9.25 -55.28 -26.95
C ALA A 7 -10.04 -54.46 -25.90
N ARG A 8 -11.23 -54.94 -25.50
CA ARG A 8 -12.04 -54.30 -24.46
C ARG A 8 -11.43 -54.41 -23.06
N ALA A 9 -10.69 -55.49 -22.79
CA ALA A 9 -10.01 -55.68 -21.50
C ALA A 9 -8.81 -54.71 -21.34
N LEU A 10 -8.01 -54.52 -22.41
CA LEU A 10 -6.86 -53.61 -22.39
C LEU A 10 -7.27 -52.13 -22.26
N LEU A 11 -8.35 -51.72 -22.95
CA LEU A 11 -8.92 -50.35 -22.83
C LEU A 11 -9.44 -50.07 -21.41
N ARG A 12 -10.08 -51.06 -20.76
CA ARG A 12 -10.54 -50.93 -19.38
C ARG A 12 -9.38 -50.85 -18.37
N ALA A 13 -8.32 -51.64 -18.58
CA ALA A 13 -7.13 -51.59 -17.72
C ALA A 13 -6.39 -50.24 -17.83
N GLY A 14 -6.26 -49.69 -19.04
CA GLY A 14 -5.66 -48.36 -19.26
C GLY A 14 -6.48 -47.22 -18.65
N ALA A 15 -7.81 -47.28 -18.73
CA ALA A 15 -8.69 -46.30 -18.11
C ALA A 15 -8.63 -46.32 -16.57
N LEU A 16 -8.50 -47.50 -15.96
CA LEU A 16 -8.36 -47.65 -14.51
C LEU A 16 -7.01 -47.11 -14.00
N LEU A 17 -5.92 -47.32 -14.73
CA LEU A 17 -4.60 -46.77 -14.39
C LEU A 17 -4.57 -45.24 -14.53
N ALA A 18 -5.17 -44.68 -15.58
CA ALA A 18 -5.28 -43.23 -15.77
C ALA A 18 -6.16 -42.56 -14.69
N ALA A 19 -7.28 -43.19 -14.32
CA ALA A 19 -8.13 -42.71 -13.24
C ALA A 19 -7.42 -42.76 -11.87
N GLY A 20 -6.65 -43.83 -11.61
CA GLY A 20 -5.83 -43.94 -10.41
C GLY A 20 -4.74 -42.87 -10.31
N ALA A 21 -4.07 -42.55 -11.42
CA ALA A 21 -3.06 -41.49 -11.48
C ALA A 21 -3.65 -40.07 -11.26
N LEU A 22 -4.83 -39.79 -11.83
CA LEU A 22 -5.56 -38.53 -11.62
C LEU A 22 -6.05 -38.38 -10.18
N LEU A 23 -6.55 -39.45 -9.55
CA LEU A 23 -6.93 -39.46 -8.14
C LEU A 23 -5.74 -39.25 -7.21
N ALA A 24 -4.60 -39.90 -7.49
CA ALA A 24 -3.37 -39.72 -6.72
C ALA A 24 -2.79 -38.30 -6.85
N ALA A 25 -2.80 -37.72 -8.05
CA ALA A 25 -2.39 -36.33 -8.28
C ALA A 25 -3.32 -35.33 -7.57
N GLY A 26 -4.64 -35.57 -7.60
CA GLY A 26 -5.62 -34.77 -6.87
C GLY A 26 -5.44 -34.84 -5.35
N ALA A 27 -5.12 -36.02 -4.81
CA ALA A 27 -4.84 -36.20 -3.38
C ALA A 27 -3.53 -35.49 -2.94
N LEU A 28 -2.48 -35.52 -3.77
CA LEU A 28 -1.22 -34.80 -3.53
C LEU A 28 -1.39 -33.27 -3.57
N LEU A 29 -2.17 -32.75 -4.51
CA LEU A 29 -2.51 -31.32 -4.58
C LEU A 29 -3.36 -30.87 -3.39
N ALA A 30 -4.35 -31.68 -2.98
CA ALA A 30 -5.18 -31.41 -1.81
C ALA A 30 -4.36 -31.46 -0.50
N ALA A 31 -3.44 -32.43 -0.37
CA ALA A 31 -2.53 -32.53 0.77
C ALA A 31 -1.54 -31.34 0.81
N GLY A 32 -1.03 -30.90 -0.34
CA GLY A 32 -0.17 -29.72 -0.44
C GLY A 32 -0.89 -28.43 -0.05
N ALA A 33 -2.15 -28.24 -0.48
CA ALA A 33 -2.98 -27.12 -0.08
C ALA A 33 -3.33 -27.16 1.42
N ALA A 34 -3.60 -28.36 1.97
CA ALA A 34 -3.85 -28.55 3.39
C ALA A 34 -2.60 -28.27 4.25
N LEU A 35 -1.41 -28.68 3.81
CA LEU A 35 -0.13 -28.38 4.46
C LEU A 35 0.22 -26.90 4.41
N LEU A 36 -0.05 -26.20 3.30
CA LEU A 36 0.11 -24.74 3.20
C LEU A 36 -0.89 -23.99 4.08
N ALA A 37 -2.15 -24.41 4.11
CA ALA A 37 -3.18 -23.83 4.98
C ALA A 37 -2.87 -24.12 6.46
N LEU A 38 -2.34 -25.30 6.79
CA LEU A 38 -1.91 -25.67 8.13
C LEU A 38 -0.64 -24.91 8.53
N GLY A 39 0.32 -24.72 7.61
CA GLY A 39 1.49 -23.87 7.81
C GLY A 39 1.14 -22.40 8.04
N TRP A 40 0.14 -21.88 7.32
CA TRP A 40 -0.43 -20.55 7.57
C TRP A 40 -1.12 -20.47 8.94
N ARG A 41 -1.91 -21.49 9.30
CA ARG A 41 -2.65 -21.57 10.56
C ARG A 41 -1.76 -21.76 11.80
N LEU A 42 -0.66 -22.51 11.68
CA LEU A 42 0.23 -22.83 12.80
C LEU A 42 1.44 -21.88 12.89
N GLY A 43 1.90 -21.33 11.76
CA GLY A 43 3.13 -20.54 11.71
C GLY A 43 3.01 -19.17 11.05
N GLY A 44 1.95 -18.89 10.28
CA GLY A 44 1.83 -17.65 9.50
C GLY A 44 1.78 -16.40 10.37
N ALA A 45 0.91 -16.40 11.40
CA ALA A 45 0.78 -15.28 12.33
C ALA A 45 1.99 -15.13 13.26
N ALA A 46 2.60 -16.24 13.70
CA ALA A 46 3.80 -16.23 14.53
C ALA A 46 5.03 -15.74 13.74
N ALA A 47 5.18 -16.17 12.48
CA ALA A 47 6.24 -15.71 11.57
C ALA A 47 6.02 -14.27 11.08
N TRP A 48 4.78 -13.78 11.03
CA TRP A 48 4.49 -12.36 10.85
C TRP A 48 4.88 -11.54 12.09
N ARG A 49 4.53 -12.01 13.30
CA ARG A 49 4.88 -11.36 14.58
C ARG A 49 6.38 -11.35 14.88
N ALA A 50 7.11 -12.40 14.51
CA ALA A 50 8.55 -12.51 14.76
C ALA A 50 9.40 -11.61 13.84
N ARG A 51 8.82 -11.06 12.78
CA ARG A 51 9.51 -10.12 11.89
C ARG A 51 9.34 -8.70 12.40
N GLY A 52 10.30 -8.22 13.20
CA GLY A 52 10.58 -6.79 13.36
C GLY A 52 11.13 -6.17 12.06
N GLN A 53 10.50 -6.47 10.92
CA GLN A 53 10.94 -6.03 9.61
C GLN A 53 10.35 -4.66 9.33
N ALA A 54 11.22 -3.67 9.18
CA ALA A 54 10.86 -2.39 8.61
C ALA A 54 10.10 -2.60 7.30
N VAL A 55 9.02 -1.86 7.10
CA VAL A 55 8.18 -1.95 5.89
C VAL A 55 9.07 -1.81 4.64
N PRO A 56 9.08 -2.79 3.72
CA PRO A 56 9.85 -2.70 2.48
C PRO A 56 9.47 -1.44 1.71
N GLY A 57 10.47 -0.73 1.16
CA GLY A 57 10.24 0.49 0.38
C GLY A 57 10.24 1.79 1.18
N ARG A 58 10.40 1.78 2.51
CA ARG A 58 10.56 3.02 3.31
C ARG A 58 11.76 3.89 2.88
N GLN A 59 12.75 3.28 2.24
CA GLN A 59 13.95 3.95 1.74
C GLN A 59 13.81 4.50 0.32
N LEU A 60 12.64 4.35 -0.33
CA LEU A 60 12.42 4.90 -1.66
C LEU A 60 12.58 6.43 -1.62
N PRO A 61 13.19 7.04 -2.66
CA PRO A 61 13.37 8.49 -2.74
C PRO A 61 12.07 9.18 -3.16
N LEU A 62 11.05 9.13 -2.30
CA LEU A 62 9.73 9.71 -2.55
C LEU A 62 9.80 11.24 -2.60
N VAL A 63 9.04 11.86 -3.51
CA VAL A 63 8.89 13.32 -3.57
C VAL A 63 7.47 13.70 -3.14
N PHE A 64 7.35 14.51 -2.11
CA PHE A 64 6.05 15.03 -1.65
C PHE A 64 5.90 16.49 -2.04
N ILE A 65 4.85 16.79 -2.81
CA ILE A 65 4.50 18.17 -3.17
C ILE A 65 3.32 18.59 -2.31
N GLY A 66 3.45 19.74 -1.66
CA GLY A 66 2.34 20.32 -0.90
C GLY A 66 2.41 21.83 -0.78
N GLY A 67 1.69 22.36 0.18
CA GLY A 67 1.45 23.78 0.39
C GLY A 67 -0.04 24.05 0.50
N VAL A 68 -0.41 25.30 0.76
CA VAL A 68 -1.82 25.68 0.82
C VAL A 68 -2.50 25.35 -0.52
N PRO A 69 -3.72 24.76 -0.54
CA PRO A 69 -4.47 24.59 -1.77
C PRO A 69 -4.56 25.91 -2.54
N ARG A 70 -4.52 25.85 -3.88
CA ARG A 70 -4.50 27.01 -4.80
C ARG A 70 -3.16 27.77 -4.94
N SER A 71 -2.09 27.27 -4.32
CA SER A 71 -0.72 27.78 -4.48
C SER A 71 0.06 27.22 -5.68
N GLY A 72 -0.60 26.53 -6.62
CA GLY A 72 0.06 25.98 -7.83
C GLY A 72 0.62 24.57 -7.68
N THR A 73 0.27 23.83 -6.62
CA THR A 73 0.69 22.43 -6.40
C THR A 73 0.32 21.49 -7.56
N THR A 74 -0.84 21.67 -8.20
CA THR A 74 -1.24 20.88 -9.38
C THR A 74 -0.42 21.22 -10.62
N LEU A 75 0.06 22.46 -10.78
CA LEU A 75 0.98 22.80 -11.86
C LEU A 75 2.34 22.15 -11.61
N MET A 76 2.86 22.25 -10.38
CA MET A 76 4.13 21.66 -10.00
C MET A 76 4.17 20.14 -10.24
N ARG A 77 3.13 19.41 -9.80
CA ARG A 77 3.06 17.96 -10.07
C ARG A 77 2.98 17.65 -11.56
N ALA A 78 2.26 18.46 -12.34
CA ALA A 78 2.10 18.22 -13.77
C ALA A 78 3.41 18.45 -14.53
N MET A 79 4.23 19.42 -14.09
CA MET A 79 5.59 19.62 -14.61
C MET A 79 6.50 18.43 -14.30
N LEU A 80 6.38 17.84 -13.09
CA LEU A 80 7.14 16.63 -12.75
C LEU A 80 6.64 15.39 -13.49
N ASP A 81 5.33 15.21 -13.64
CA ASP A 81 4.73 14.10 -14.41
C ASP A 81 5.16 14.10 -15.89
N ALA A 82 5.60 15.25 -16.44
CA ALA A 82 6.12 15.32 -17.80
C ALA A 82 7.55 14.76 -17.95
N HIS A 83 8.25 14.52 -16.84
CA HIS A 83 9.60 13.94 -16.85
C HIS A 83 9.52 12.41 -16.98
N PRO A 84 10.26 11.77 -17.90
CA PRO A 84 10.13 10.33 -18.19
C PRO A 84 10.36 9.42 -16.97
N ASP A 85 11.20 9.86 -16.02
CA ASP A 85 11.53 9.08 -14.83
C ASP A 85 10.67 9.38 -13.58
N VAL A 86 9.71 10.32 -13.65
CA VAL A 86 8.95 10.77 -12.47
C VAL A 86 7.46 10.58 -12.69
N ARG A 87 6.79 9.98 -11.69
CA ARG A 87 5.33 9.89 -11.65
C ARG A 87 4.78 10.40 -10.33
N CYS A 88 3.97 11.45 -10.40
CA CYS A 88 3.15 11.99 -9.30
C CYS A 88 1.72 11.45 -9.34
N GLY A 89 1.02 11.59 -10.47
CA GLY A 89 -0.41 11.25 -10.57
C GLY A 89 -1.36 12.26 -9.91
N GLN A 90 -2.61 11.85 -9.69
CA GLN A 90 -3.67 12.68 -9.08
C GLN A 90 -3.56 12.75 -7.55
N GLU A 91 -4.35 13.65 -6.92
CA GLU A 91 -4.45 13.71 -5.45
C GLU A 91 -5.04 12.40 -4.90
N THR A 92 -4.37 11.80 -3.92
CA THR A 92 -4.84 10.54 -3.35
C THR A 92 -5.97 10.75 -2.36
N ARG A 93 -6.01 11.92 -1.70
CA ARG A 93 -6.98 12.33 -0.66
C ARG A 93 -6.98 11.48 0.62
N VAL A 94 -6.59 10.21 0.54
CA VAL A 94 -6.58 9.26 1.67
C VAL A 94 -5.28 9.31 2.47
N VAL A 95 -4.14 9.57 1.83
CA VAL A 95 -2.84 9.71 2.50
C VAL A 95 -2.86 10.81 3.57
N PRO A 96 -3.25 12.07 3.27
CA PRO A 96 -3.28 13.11 4.30
C PRO A 96 -4.27 12.80 5.43
N ARG A 97 -5.37 12.08 5.16
CA ARG A 97 -6.36 11.72 6.18
C ARG A 97 -5.82 10.70 7.18
N VAL A 98 -5.10 9.69 6.70
CA VAL A 98 -4.47 8.68 7.59
C VAL A 98 -3.36 9.31 8.42
N LEU A 99 -2.54 10.19 7.82
CA LEU A 99 -1.51 10.93 8.56
C LEU A 99 -2.13 11.84 9.63
N GLN A 100 -3.21 12.55 9.31
CA GLN A 100 -3.92 13.40 10.27
C GLN A 100 -4.53 12.59 11.42
N MET A 101 -5.10 11.43 11.11
CA MET A 101 -5.65 10.52 12.12
C MET A 101 -4.55 10.02 13.07
N GLN A 102 -3.39 9.63 12.55
CA GLN A 102 -2.24 9.24 13.35
C GLN A 102 -1.78 10.40 14.25
N GLN A 103 -1.72 11.62 13.72
CA GLN A 103 -1.32 12.80 14.48
C GLN A 103 -2.31 13.09 15.63
N HIS A 104 -3.61 12.85 15.42
CA HIS A 104 -4.63 12.97 16.47
C HIS A 104 -4.37 12.00 17.63
N TRP A 105 -4.07 10.73 17.33
CA TRP A 105 -3.71 9.74 18.35
C TRP A 105 -2.44 10.14 19.09
N ALA A 106 -1.42 10.60 18.37
CA ALA A 106 -0.14 11.01 18.95
C ALA A 106 -0.27 12.25 19.87
N ARG A 107 -1.18 13.18 19.59
CA ARG A 107 -1.41 14.37 20.43
C ARG A 107 -2.17 14.06 21.73
N SER A 108 -3.02 13.04 21.73
CA SER A 108 -3.81 12.67 22.91
C SER A 108 -3.02 11.76 23.86
N ALA A 109 -2.55 12.30 24.98
CA ALA A 109 -1.84 11.50 25.99
C ALA A 109 -2.66 10.30 26.49
N ARG A 110 -3.97 10.51 26.73
CA ARG A 110 -4.88 9.45 27.16
C ARG A 110 -5.00 8.33 26.12
N GLU A 111 -5.09 8.70 24.84
CA GLU A 111 -5.23 7.71 23.77
C GLU A 111 -3.93 6.95 23.54
N ARG A 112 -2.78 7.63 23.57
CA ARG A 112 -1.46 6.97 23.50
C ARG A 112 -1.31 5.89 24.56
N THR A 113 -1.62 6.21 25.82
CA THR A 113 -1.52 5.23 26.92
C THR A 113 -2.43 4.03 26.70
N ARG A 114 -3.65 4.24 26.18
CA ARG A 114 -4.57 3.13 25.86
C ARG A 114 -4.03 2.25 24.74
N LEU A 115 -3.47 2.85 23.69
CA LEU A 115 -2.88 2.15 22.57
C LEU A 115 -1.66 1.33 23.00
N GLU A 116 -0.77 1.92 23.80
CA GLU A 116 0.39 1.24 24.39
C GLU A 116 -0.04 0.05 25.27
N GLN A 117 -1.05 0.23 26.12
CA GLN A 117 -1.61 -0.87 26.94
C GLN A 117 -2.26 -1.97 26.10
N ALA A 118 -2.76 -1.64 24.91
CA ALA A 118 -3.30 -2.61 23.96
C ALA A 118 -2.21 -3.28 23.09
N GLY A 119 -0.92 -2.95 23.28
CA GLY A 119 0.19 -3.46 22.46
C GLY A 119 0.27 -2.81 21.08
N VAL A 120 -0.39 -1.66 20.88
CA VAL A 120 -0.33 -0.84 19.66
C VAL A 120 0.63 0.32 19.93
N ASP A 121 1.91 0.02 19.98
CA ASP A 121 2.95 1.01 20.21
C ASP A 121 3.22 1.87 18.95
N LYS A 122 4.16 2.81 19.08
CA LYS A 122 4.55 3.71 17.98
C LYS A 122 5.07 2.92 16.78
N GLU A 123 5.85 1.87 16.98
CA GLU A 123 6.45 1.10 15.89
C GLU A 123 5.37 0.38 15.06
N VAL A 124 4.40 -0.23 15.73
CA VAL A 124 3.24 -0.88 15.09
C VAL A 124 2.47 0.13 14.23
N LEU A 125 2.17 1.31 14.79
CA LEU A 125 1.45 2.37 14.06
C LEU A 125 2.26 2.91 12.89
N ASP A 126 3.54 3.20 13.08
CA ASP A 126 4.41 3.73 12.03
C ASP A 126 4.57 2.73 10.89
N ASN A 127 4.66 1.44 11.18
CA ASN A 127 4.71 0.39 10.16
C ASN A 127 3.37 0.27 9.42
N ALA A 128 2.23 0.31 10.13
CA ALA A 128 0.91 0.26 9.50
C ALA A 128 0.66 1.47 8.58
N VAL A 129 0.99 2.67 9.06
CA VAL A 129 0.83 3.92 8.29
C VAL A 129 1.78 3.96 7.10
N ALA A 130 3.06 3.61 7.28
CA ALA A 130 4.01 3.57 6.17
C ALA A 130 3.59 2.57 5.09
N ALA A 131 3.13 1.37 5.47
CA ALA A 131 2.65 0.37 4.53
C ALA A 131 1.42 0.85 3.75
N PHE A 132 0.45 1.46 4.45
CA PHE A 132 -0.72 2.05 3.80
C PHE A 132 -0.33 3.14 2.79
N CYS A 133 0.52 4.09 3.21
CA CYS A 133 0.97 5.17 2.35
C CYS A 133 1.73 4.65 1.12
N LEU A 134 2.65 3.70 1.30
CA LEU A 134 3.41 3.09 0.20
C LEU A 134 2.51 2.37 -0.79
N GLU A 135 1.58 1.55 -0.30
CA GLU A 135 0.67 0.80 -1.16
C GLU A 135 -0.16 1.74 -2.03
N VAL A 136 -0.69 2.83 -1.44
CA VAL A 136 -1.41 3.85 -2.20
C VAL A 136 -0.49 4.52 -3.20
N ILE A 137 0.63 5.11 -2.76
CA ILE A 137 1.56 5.90 -3.60
C ILE A 137 2.08 5.06 -4.77
N VAL A 138 2.48 3.81 -4.53
CA VAL A 138 3.03 2.92 -5.56
C VAL A 138 1.95 2.48 -6.54
N ARG A 139 0.75 2.08 -6.07
CA ARG A 139 -0.23 1.41 -6.93
C ARG A 139 -1.29 2.30 -7.57
N HIS A 140 -1.46 3.55 -7.13
CA HIS A 140 -2.51 4.41 -7.69
C HIS A 140 -2.20 4.95 -9.12
N GLY A 141 -1.07 4.57 -9.71
CA GLY A 141 -0.64 5.02 -11.03
C GLY A 141 0.44 4.12 -11.62
N GLU A 142 1.00 4.54 -12.75
CA GLU A 142 2.05 3.79 -13.44
C GLU A 142 3.34 3.70 -12.61
N ALA A 143 4.13 2.65 -12.89
CA ALA A 143 5.43 2.48 -12.27
C ALA A 143 6.43 3.49 -12.86
N ALA A 144 7.27 4.08 -12.02
CA ALA A 144 8.33 4.99 -12.44
C ALA A 144 9.54 4.89 -11.49
N PRO A 145 10.76 5.23 -11.97
CA PRO A 145 11.96 5.25 -11.13
C PRO A 145 11.83 6.16 -9.90
N ARG A 146 11.14 7.31 -10.03
CA ARG A 146 10.86 8.22 -8.92
C ARG A 146 9.37 8.41 -8.75
N LEU A 147 8.89 8.06 -7.57
CA LEU A 147 7.51 8.26 -7.19
C LEU A 147 7.33 9.57 -6.45
N CYS A 148 6.24 10.23 -6.78
CA CYS A 148 5.84 11.49 -6.21
C CYS A 148 4.40 11.38 -5.69
N ASN A 149 4.11 12.09 -4.60
CA ASN A 149 2.76 12.23 -4.08
C ASN A 149 2.45 13.73 -3.93
N LYS A 150 1.34 14.17 -4.51
CA LYS A 150 0.85 15.53 -4.34
C LYS A 150 -0.50 15.49 -3.65
N ASP A 151 -0.48 15.79 -2.36
CA ASP A 151 -1.65 16.08 -1.56
C ASP A 151 -1.33 17.36 -0.76
N PRO A 152 -2.03 18.49 -0.97
CA PRO A 152 -1.57 19.81 -0.51
C PRO A 152 -1.17 19.88 0.97
N LEU A 153 -1.96 19.24 1.83
CA LEU A 153 -1.81 19.30 3.29
C LEU A 153 -0.85 18.26 3.86
N VAL A 154 -0.27 17.37 3.04
CA VAL A 154 0.67 16.35 3.53
C VAL A 154 1.88 16.96 4.24
N LEU A 155 2.27 18.18 3.84
CA LEU A 155 3.41 18.90 4.40
C LEU A 155 3.19 19.43 5.83
N GLU A 156 1.95 19.54 6.30
CA GLU A 156 1.68 19.84 7.71
C GLU A 156 2.22 18.73 8.64
N MET A 157 2.31 17.52 8.11
CA MET A 157 2.88 16.35 8.80
C MET A 157 4.27 16.01 8.28
N GLY A 158 4.97 16.96 7.63
CA GLY A 158 6.26 16.71 6.96
C GLY A 158 7.33 16.06 7.85
N SER A 159 7.43 16.48 9.12
CA SER A 159 8.36 15.86 10.08
C SER A 159 8.04 14.39 10.33
N TYR A 160 6.76 14.05 10.49
CA TYR A 160 6.34 12.66 10.66
C TYR A 160 6.53 11.85 9.37
N VAL A 161 6.29 12.46 8.20
CA VAL A 161 6.58 11.82 6.90
C VAL A 161 8.08 11.50 6.77
N LEU A 162 8.98 12.33 7.30
CA LEU A 162 10.43 12.02 7.34
C LEU A 162 10.78 10.87 8.29
N GLU A 163 10.08 10.74 9.42
CA GLU A 163 10.21 9.56 10.29
C GLU A 163 9.76 8.28 9.56
N LEU A 164 8.71 8.39 8.74
CA LEU A 164 8.20 7.27 7.93
C LEU A 164 9.12 6.92 6.75
N PHE A 165 9.58 7.94 6.03
CA PHE A 165 10.32 7.83 4.77
C PHE A 165 11.59 8.70 4.84
N PRO A 166 12.71 8.17 5.36
CA PRO A 166 13.91 8.95 5.63
C PRO A 166 14.55 9.61 4.40
N ASN A 167 14.37 9.02 3.22
CA ASN A 167 14.90 9.54 1.95
C ASN A 167 13.92 10.44 1.19
N ALA A 168 12.77 10.76 1.80
CA ALA A 168 11.77 11.62 1.18
C ALA A 168 12.29 13.05 0.99
N LYS A 169 11.88 13.68 -0.10
CA LYS A 169 12.12 15.09 -0.40
C LYS A 169 10.81 15.83 -0.52
N PHE A 170 10.82 17.12 -0.19
CA PHE A 170 9.62 17.95 -0.19
C PHE A 170 9.75 19.13 -1.14
N ILE A 171 8.66 19.44 -1.83
CA ILE A 171 8.50 20.66 -2.61
C ILE A 171 7.33 21.43 -1.99
N PHE A 172 7.66 22.48 -1.24
CA PHE A 172 6.68 23.36 -0.61
C PHE A 172 6.34 24.52 -1.54
N MET A 173 5.12 24.50 -2.06
CA MET A 173 4.65 25.55 -2.97
C MET A 173 4.24 26.80 -2.20
N VAL A 174 4.96 27.89 -2.47
CA VAL A 174 4.67 29.21 -1.92
C VAL A 174 4.10 30.10 -3.03
N ARG A 175 2.97 30.73 -2.73
CA ARG A 175 2.32 31.73 -3.57
C ARG A 175 1.81 32.84 -2.66
N ASP A 176 1.78 34.08 -3.14
CA ASP A 176 1.19 35.22 -2.43
C ASP A 176 -0.17 34.83 -1.83
N GLY A 177 -0.31 34.97 -0.51
CA GLY A 177 -1.50 34.58 0.22
C GLY A 177 -2.76 35.27 -0.28
N ARG A 178 -2.66 36.52 -0.75
CA ARG A 178 -3.79 37.26 -1.34
C ARG A 178 -4.26 36.61 -2.63
N ALA A 179 -3.32 36.18 -3.48
CA ALA A 179 -3.64 35.49 -4.73
C ALA A 179 -4.23 34.09 -4.46
N THR A 180 -3.70 33.37 -3.47
CA THR A 180 -4.22 32.06 -3.04
C THR A 180 -5.66 32.19 -2.50
N VAL A 181 -5.90 33.12 -1.56
CA VAL A 181 -7.23 33.37 -0.98
C VAL A 181 -8.22 33.84 -2.03
N HIS A 182 -7.83 34.78 -2.90
CA HIS A 182 -8.68 35.22 -4.00
C HIS A 182 -9.09 34.05 -4.91
N SER A 183 -8.15 33.13 -5.22
CA SER A 183 -8.43 31.92 -6.01
C SER A 183 -9.36 30.94 -5.29
N ILE A 184 -9.24 30.79 -3.96
CA ILE A 184 -10.13 29.96 -3.14
C ILE A 184 -11.56 30.51 -3.21
N ILE A 185 -11.73 31.81 -2.92
CA ILE A 185 -13.04 32.48 -2.83
C ILE A 185 -13.72 32.52 -4.20
N SER A 186 -13.04 33.05 -5.23
CA SER A 186 -13.61 33.24 -6.57
C SER A 186 -14.06 31.94 -7.23
N ARG A 187 -13.34 30.83 -6.97
CA ARG A 187 -13.65 29.51 -7.54
C ARG A 187 -14.42 28.59 -6.59
N LYS A 188 -14.84 29.09 -5.43
CA LYS A 188 -15.62 28.34 -4.41
C LYS A 188 -14.98 27.00 -4.06
N VAL A 189 -13.67 26.97 -3.88
CA VAL A 189 -12.94 25.73 -3.57
C VAL A 189 -13.02 25.47 -2.06
N SER A 190 -13.58 24.33 -1.67
CA SER A 190 -13.61 23.90 -0.27
C SER A 190 -12.22 23.49 0.20
N VAL A 191 -11.56 24.36 0.97
CA VAL A 191 -10.35 24.02 1.72
C VAL A 191 -10.78 23.52 3.08
N HIS A 192 -10.70 22.20 3.27
CA HIS A 192 -10.89 21.60 4.58
C HIS A 192 -9.53 21.66 5.27
N ALA A 193 -9.35 22.69 6.11
CA ALA A 193 -8.26 22.68 7.07
C ALA A 193 -8.54 21.56 8.10
N PRO A 194 -7.49 20.88 8.59
CA PRO A 194 -7.61 19.81 9.56
C PRO A 194 -8.12 20.28 10.93
#